data_AF-A0A1M7AIW6-F1
#
_entry.id   AF-A0A1M7AIW6-F1
#
_cell.length_a   1.000
_cell.length_b   1.000
_cell.length_c   1.000
_cell.angle_alpha   90.00
_cell.angle_beta   90.00
_cell.angle_gamma   90.00
#
_symmetry.space_group_name_H-M   'P 1'
#
loop_
_entity.id
_entity.type
_entity.pdbx_description
1 polymer ?
#
loop_
_entity_poly.entity_id
_entity_poly.type
_entity_poly.pdbx_seq_one_letter_code
_entity_poly.pdbx_strand_id
1 'polypeptide(L)'
;MDSTASTPQTPPTPTVPLSVTDQQNTALLEDTLTLLNAGIPDSPDGHGLNEIERWQEVLRATERTGLAKIIQELNTLQEQLTASDTKPHALAETLATLGAETTKVADEVSDDYSGPLTQLGKLLIKMGSSLSR
;
A
#
# COMPACT_ATOMS: atom_id res chain seq x y z
N MET A 1 38.64 22.33 -45.89
CA MET A 1 39.05 22.34 -44.47
C MET A 1 37.85 21.90 -43.68
N ASP A 2 37.99 20.74 -43.04
CA ASP A 2 36.95 20.03 -42.27
C ASP A 2 36.87 20.68 -40.88
N SER A 3 35.68 20.98 -40.38
CA SER A 3 35.47 21.46 -39.02
C SER A 3 34.28 20.73 -38.43
N THR A 4 34.56 19.52 -37.94
CA THR A 4 33.66 18.73 -37.10
C THR A 4 33.84 19.18 -35.65
N ALA A 5 33.02 20.13 -35.21
CA ALA A 5 32.90 20.48 -33.81
C ALA A 5 31.98 19.46 -33.10
N SER A 6 32.56 18.59 -32.31
CA SER A 6 31.86 17.62 -31.46
C SER A 6 31.15 18.33 -30.31
N THR A 7 29.82 18.42 -30.34
CA THR A 7 29.01 18.71 -29.15
C THR A 7 28.95 17.47 -28.24
N PRO A 8 29.22 17.57 -26.93
CA PRO A 8 28.92 16.50 -25.99
C PRO A 8 27.41 16.34 -25.89
N GLN A 9 26.86 15.24 -26.40
CA GLN A 9 25.50 14.84 -26.08
C GLN A 9 25.51 14.18 -24.70
N THR A 10 25.23 14.96 -23.66
CA THR A 10 24.71 14.39 -22.41
C THR A 10 23.35 13.80 -22.76
N PRO A 11 23.11 12.48 -22.62
CA PRO A 11 21.76 11.97 -22.74
C PRO A 11 20.92 12.64 -21.64
N PRO A 12 19.73 13.19 -21.94
CA PRO A 12 18.81 13.55 -20.90
C PRO A 12 18.45 12.24 -20.21
N THR A 13 18.99 12.01 -19.01
CA THR A 13 18.48 10.97 -18.12
C THR A 13 16.98 11.25 -18.01
N PRO A 14 16.08 10.35 -18.46
CA PRO A 14 14.67 10.50 -18.18
C PRO A 14 14.54 10.30 -16.67
N THR A 15 14.67 11.39 -15.92
CA THR A 15 14.15 11.47 -14.57
C THR A 15 12.66 11.60 -14.78
N VAL A 16 12.01 10.48 -15.10
CA VAL A 16 10.58 10.37 -14.87
C VAL A 16 10.51 10.31 -13.35
N PRO A 17 10.15 11.41 -12.64
CA PRO A 17 9.74 11.22 -11.27
C PRO A 17 8.65 10.15 -11.35
N LEU A 18 8.75 9.11 -10.53
CA LEU A 18 7.63 8.23 -10.24
C LEU A 18 6.58 9.07 -9.51
N SER A 19 6.02 10.06 -10.20
CA SER A 19 4.81 10.75 -9.83
C SER A 19 3.72 9.71 -10.00
N VAL A 20 3.58 8.85 -8.99
CA VAL A 20 2.46 7.93 -8.94
C VAL A 20 1.23 8.83 -8.87
N THR A 21 0.56 8.95 -10.00
CA THR A 21 -0.63 9.80 -10.13
C THR A 21 -1.74 9.27 -9.24
N ASP A 22 -2.65 10.13 -8.80
CA ASP A 22 -3.83 9.70 -8.03
C ASP A 22 -4.62 8.59 -8.74
N GLN A 23 -4.58 8.53 -10.07
CA GLN A 23 -5.17 7.44 -10.86
C GLN A 23 -4.43 6.09 -10.68
N GLN A 24 -3.10 6.08 -10.70
CA GLN A 24 -2.31 4.86 -10.49
C GLN A 24 -2.43 4.33 -9.07
N ASN A 25 -2.49 5.28 -8.14
CA ASN A 25 -2.74 5.06 -6.74
C ASN A 25 -4.15 4.40 -6.57
N THR A 26 -5.22 4.94 -7.16
CA THR A 26 -6.58 4.38 -7.04
C THR A 26 -6.68 2.98 -7.65
N ALA A 27 -6.08 2.76 -8.83
CA ALA A 27 -6.07 1.45 -9.48
C ALA A 27 -5.38 0.38 -8.62
N LEU A 28 -4.27 0.72 -7.98
CA LEU A 28 -3.63 -0.17 -7.00
C LEU A 28 -4.60 -0.53 -5.88
N LEU A 29 -5.28 0.46 -5.32
CA LEU A 29 -6.18 0.26 -4.19
C LEU A 29 -7.37 -0.65 -4.52
N GLU A 30 -7.91 -0.55 -5.74
CA GLU A 30 -8.96 -1.45 -6.25
C GLU A 30 -8.45 -2.88 -6.48
N ASP A 31 -7.23 -3.05 -7.01
CA ASP A 31 -6.58 -4.35 -7.16
C ASP A 31 -6.41 -5.02 -5.79
N THR A 32 -5.97 -4.27 -4.78
CA THR A 32 -5.82 -4.80 -3.42
C THR A 32 -7.16 -5.15 -2.80
N LEU A 33 -8.19 -4.33 -2.98
CA LEU A 33 -9.54 -4.65 -2.51
C LEU A 33 -10.04 -5.96 -3.12
N THR A 34 -9.79 -6.18 -4.40
CA THR A 34 -10.13 -7.41 -5.10
C THR A 34 -9.37 -8.61 -4.51
N LEU A 35 -8.08 -8.45 -4.25
CA LEU A 35 -7.21 -9.49 -3.69
C LEU A 35 -7.58 -9.84 -2.23
N LEU A 36 -7.78 -8.84 -1.38
CA LEU A 36 -8.21 -9.02 0.00
C LEU A 36 -9.58 -9.70 0.09
N ASN A 37 -10.50 -9.34 -0.80
CA ASN A 37 -11.83 -9.94 -0.85
C ASN A 37 -11.82 -11.38 -1.41
N ALA A 38 -10.77 -11.76 -2.14
CA ALA A 38 -10.53 -13.14 -2.58
C ALA A 38 -9.95 -14.04 -1.46
N GLY A 39 -9.39 -13.44 -0.40
CA GLY A 39 -8.91 -14.15 0.80
C GLY A 39 -7.38 -14.28 0.87
N ILE A 40 -6.77 -13.54 1.81
CA ILE A 40 -5.30 -13.52 2.04
C ILE A 40 -4.68 -14.79 2.64
N PRO A 41 -5.34 -15.62 3.49
CA PRO A 41 -4.60 -16.68 4.17
C PRO A 41 -4.38 -17.95 3.35
N ASP A 42 -4.93 -18.07 2.14
CA ASP A 42 -4.92 -19.34 1.37
C ASP A 42 -4.14 -19.27 0.04
N SER A 43 -3.41 -18.18 -0.24
CA SER A 43 -2.60 -18.10 -1.46
C SER A 43 -1.18 -18.63 -1.20
N PRO A 44 -0.83 -19.86 -1.64
CA PRO A 44 0.49 -20.45 -1.43
C PRO A 44 1.64 -19.68 -2.11
N ASP A 45 1.32 -18.73 -2.99
CA ASP A 45 2.28 -18.05 -3.86
C ASP A 45 2.83 -16.73 -3.27
N GLY A 46 2.53 -16.41 -2.00
CA GLY A 46 3.06 -15.21 -1.34
C GLY A 46 2.46 -13.88 -1.83
N HIS A 47 1.38 -13.94 -2.62
CA HIS A 47 0.70 -12.76 -3.19
C HIS A 47 0.31 -11.70 -2.15
N GLY A 48 -0.10 -12.11 -0.95
CA GLY A 48 -0.45 -11.18 0.13
C GLY A 48 0.74 -10.35 0.65
N LEU A 49 1.96 -10.91 0.67
CA LEU A 49 3.16 -10.21 1.12
C LEU A 49 3.62 -9.19 0.08
N ASN A 50 3.64 -9.56 -1.20
CA ASN A 50 3.98 -8.65 -2.30
C ASN A 50 3.02 -7.45 -2.34
N GLU A 51 1.74 -7.66 -2.04
CA GLU A 51 0.74 -6.59 -2.02
C GLU A 51 0.97 -5.62 -0.86
N ILE A 52 1.36 -6.11 0.32
CA ILE A 52 1.74 -5.27 1.47
C ILE A 52 2.97 -4.42 1.12
N GLU A 53 4.00 -5.01 0.50
CA GLU A 53 5.20 -4.29 0.08
C GLU A 53 4.87 -3.17 -0.91
N ARG A 54 4.08 -3.50 -1.95
CA ARG A 54 3.65 -2.53 -2.97
C ARG A 54 2.88 -1.37 -2.35
N TRP A 55 2.05 -1.63 -1.36
CA TRP A 55 1.36 -0.59 -0.60
C TRP A 55 2.28 0.31 0.18
N GLN A 56 3.27 -0.25 0.86
CA GLN A 56 4.25 0.53 1.59
C GLN A 56 5.03 1.45 0.64
N GLU A 57 5.38 0.96 -0.55
CA GLU A 57 6.04 1.78 -1.58
C GLU A 57 5.15 2.94 -2.04
N VAL A 58 3.89 2.68 -2.37
CA VAL A 58 2.96 3.73 -2.81
C VAL A 58 2.68 4.76 -1.71
N LEU A 59 2.47 4.31 -0.47
CA LEU A 59 2.24 5.22 0.65
C LEU A 59 3.49 6.06 0.96
N ARG A 60 4.69 5.52 0.80
CA ARG A 60 5.94 6.28 0.95
C ARG A 60 6.17 7.26 -0.18
N ALA A 61 5.76 6.92 -1.40
CA ALA A 61 5.82 7.81 -2.56
C ALA A 61 4.77 8.94 -2.48
N THR A 62 3.74 8.75 -1.65
CA THR A 62 2.71 9.75 -1.42
C THR A 62 3.18 10.75 -0.36
N GLU A 63 3.40 12.02 -0.74
CA GLU A 63 3.80 13.10 0.17
C GLU A 63 2.64 13.61 1.06
N ARG A 64 1.79 12.70 1.58
CA ARG A 64 0.63 13.05 2.42
C ARG A 64 0.95 12.91 3.91
N THR A 65 0.44 13.85 4.69
CA THR A 65 0.47 13.80 6.15
C THR A 65 -0.47 12.69 6.65
N GLY A 66 -0.14 12.05 7.78
CA GLY A 66 -0.97 11.00 8.37
C GLY A 66 -0.66 9.56 7.91
N LEU A 67 0.17 9.37 6.88
CA LEU A 67 0.48 8.02 6.34
C LEU A 67 1.47 7.22 7.19
N ALA A 68 2.25 7.87 8.05
CA ALA A 68 3.34 7.24 8.80
C ALA A 68 2.86 6.04 9.65
N LYS A 69 1.70 6.18 10.29
CA LYS A 69 1.14 5.11 11.12
C LYS A 69 0.63 3.94 10.26
N ILE A 70 -0.01 4.21 9.13
CA ILE A 70 -0.41 3.17 8.17
C ILE A 70 0.81 2.37 7.69
N ILE A 71 1.89 3.06 7.31
CA ILE A 71 3.13 2.42 6.88
C ILE A 71 3.73 1.56 8.00
N GLN A 72 3.72 2.04 9.25
CA GLN A 72 4.19 1.27 10.41
C GLN A 72 3.38 -0.01 10.59
N GLU A 73 2.05 0.07 10.63
CA GLU A 73 1.18 -1.10 10.82
C GLU A 73 1.32 -2.12 9.67
N LEU A 74 1.59 -1.66 8.43
CA LEU A 74 1.90 -2.55 7.31
C LEU A 74 3.22 -3.31 7.50
N ASN A 75 4.25 -2.67 8.06
CA ASN A 75 5.49 -3.38 8.41
C ASN A 75 5.21 -4.45 9.48
N THR A 76 4.47 -4.09 10.52
CA THR A 76 4.08 -5.04 11.57
C THR A 76 3.26 -6.21 11.02
N LEU A 77 2.33 -5.95 10.10
CA LEU A 77 1.56 -6.99 9.44
C LEU A 77 2.46 -7.93 8.61
N GLN A 78 3.42 -7.39 7.87
CA GLN A 78 4.39 -8.17 7.10
C GLN A 78 5.24 -9.08 8.01
N GLU A 79 5.78 -8.53 9.10
CA GLU A 79 6.55 -9.30 10.10
C GLU A 79 5.70 -10.43 10.70
N GLN A 80 4.44 -10.14 11.02
CA GLN A 80 3.50 -11.12 11.57
C GLN A 80 3.17 -12.23 10.57
N LEU A 81 2.98 -11.92 9.29
CA LEU A 81 2.68 -12.92 8.25
C LEU A 81 3.90 -13.79 7.89
N THR A 82 5.11 -13.28 8.09
CA THR A 82 6.36 -14.03 7.83
C THR A 82 6.84 -14.84 9.04
N ALA A 83 6.38 -14.52 10.24
CA ALA A 83 6.70 -15.25 11.46
C ALA A 83 5.86 -16.54 11.59
N SER A 84 6.51 -17.66 11.92
CA SER A 84 5.86 -18.97 12.04
C SER A 84 4.95 -19.14 13.27
N ASP A 85 5.04 -18.26 14.26
CA ASP A 85 4.35 -18.39 15.57
C ASP A 85 3.39 -17.22 15.86
N THR A 86 3.01 -16.45 14.84
CA THR A 86 2.10 -15.32 15.02
C THR A 86 0.74 -15.80 15.52
N LYS A 87 0.29 -15.19 16.63
CA LYS A 87 -1.02 -15.50 17.21
C LYS A 87 -2.13 -14.83 16.39
N PRO A 88 -3.25 -15.54 16.11
CA PRO A 88 -4.39 -14.96 15.39
C PRO A 88 -4.92 -13.66 16.02
N HIS A 89 -4.88 -13.55 17.35
CA HIS A 89 -5.28 -12.34 18.07
C HIS A 89 -4.37 -11.13 17.80
N ALA A 90 -3.05 -11.35 17.70
CA ALA A 90 -2.11 -10.27 17.37
C ALA A 90 -2.32 -9.79 15.93
N LEU A 91 -2.55 -10.73 15.00
CA LEU A 91 -2.89 -10.40 13.62
C LEU A 91 -4.23 -9.64 13.52
N ALA A 92 -5.23 -10.03 14.32
CA ALA A 92 -6.51 -9.35 14.40
C ALA A 92 -6.38 -7.89 14.87
N GLU A 93 -5.55 -7.64 15.88
CA GLU A 93 -5.28 -6.30 16.43
C GLU A 93 -4.59 -5.39 15.40
N THR A 94 -3.56 -5.90 14.70
CA THR A 94 -2.88 -5.17 13.63
C THR A 94 -3.84 -4.79 12.51
N LEU A 95 -4.69 -5.73 12.07
CA LEU A 95 -5.67 -5.47 11.01
C LEU A 95 -6.75 -4.46 11.43
N ALA A 96 -7.21 -4.52 12.68
CA ALA A 96 -8.16 -3.55 13.21
C ALA A 96 -7.55 -2.13 13.28
N THR A 97 -6.30 -2.03 13.76
CA THR A 97 -5.57 -0.76 13.85
C THR A 97 -5.30 -0.17 12.48
N LEU A 98 -4.80 -0.99 11.54
CA LEU A 98 -4.56 -0.59 10.16
C LEU A 98 -5.86 -0.07 9.52
N GLY A 99 -6.96 -0.81 9.66
CA GLY A 99 -8.24 -0.39 9.09
C GLY A 99 -8.80 0.91 9.68
N ALA A 100 -8.59 1.16 10.98
CA ALA A 100 -8.98 2.41 11.63
C ALA A 100 -8.16 3.60 11.11
N GLU A 101 -6.84 3.45 10.99
CA GLU A 101 -5.96 4.51 10.47
C GLU A 101 -6.20 4.78 8.98
N THR A 102 -6.44 3.73 8.17
CA THR A 102 -6.83 3.88 6.77
C THR A 102 -8.15 4.65 6.64
N THR A 103 -9.14 4.36 7.48
CA THR A 103 -10.42 5.09 7.48
C THR A 103 -10.21 6.56 7.88
N LYS A 104 -9.38 6.82 8.89
CA LYS A 104 -9.06 8.18 9.32
C LYS A 104 -8.39 9.00 8.21
N VAL A 105 -7.42 8.42 7.50
CA VAL A 105 -6.80 9.08 6.34
C VAL A 105 -7.82 9.30 5.23
N ALA A 106 -8.76 8.37 5.03
CA ALA A 106 -9.85 8.53 4.07
C ALA A 106 -10.75 9.74 4.38
N ASP A 107 -11.00 10.02 5.66
CA ASP A 107 -11.78 11.19 6.11
C ASP A 107 -11.00 12.51 5.96
N GLU A 108 -9.67 12.46 6.02
CA GLU A 108 -8.79 13.63 5.87
C GLU A 108 -8.56 14.01 4.39
N VAL A 109 -8.79 13.10 3.45
CA VAL A 109 -8.67 13.36 2.02
C VAL A 109 -10.03 13.67 1.38
N SER A 110 -10.10 14.74 0.59
CA SER A 110 -11.35 15.17 -0.08
C SER A 110 -11.39 14.82 -1.58
N ASP A 111 -10.55 13.88 -1.99
CA ASP A 111 -10.32 13.52 -3.40
C ASP A 111 -10.93 12.15 -3.74
N ASP A 112 -10.81 11.70 -4.99
CA ASP A 112 -11.32 10.40 -5.49
C ASP A 112 -10.78 9.20 -4.69
N TYR A 113 -9.73 9.44 -3.92
CA TYR A 113 -9.08 8.53 -3.00
C TYR A 113 -9.88 8.14 -1.74
N SER A 114 -10.81 9.00 -1.30
CA SER A 114 -11.53 8.82 -0.02
C SER A 114 -12.42 7.58 0.00
N GLY A 115 -13.17 7.35 -1.09
CA GLY A 115 -14.09 6.20 -1.20
C GLY A 115 -13.36 4.86 -1.11
N PRO A 116 -12.37 4.61 -1.99
CA PRO A 116 -11.54 3.41 -1.95
C PRO A 116 -10.84 3.18 -0.60
N LEU A 117 -10.26 4.22 0.03
CA LEU A 117 -9.61 4.07 1.34
C LEU A 117 -10.61 3.71 2.45
N THR A 118 -11.80 4.31 2.41
CA THR A 118 -12.88 3.99 3.34
C THR A 118 -13.32 2.53 3.21
N GLN A 119 -13.50 2.05 1.97
CA GLN A 119 -13.88 0.66 1.72
C GLN A 119 -12.82 -0.30 2.24
N LEU A 120 -11.55 0.05 2.01
CA LEU A 120 -10.44 -0.74 2.48
C LEU A 120 -10.36 -0.81 4.01
N GLY A 121 -10.48 0.33 4.69
CA GLY A 121 -10.46 0.39 6.14
C GLY A 121 -11.53 -0.53 6.76
N LYS A 122 -12.73 -0.54 6.18
CA LYS A 122 -13.82 -1.45 6.58
C LYS A 122 -13.49 -2.92 6.36
N LEU A 123 -12.84 -3.26 5.25
CA LEU A 123 -12.46 -4.64 4.95
C LEU A 123 -11.40 -5.15 5.93
N LEU A 124 -10.39 -4.34 6.24
CA LEU A 124 -9.36 -4.66 7.23
C LEU A 124 -9.95 -4.90 8.62
N ILE A 125 -10.85 -4.02 9.08
CA ILE A 125 -11.57 -4.20 10.36
C ILE A 125 -12.40 -5.50 10.35
N LYS A 126 -13.08 -5.81 9.24
CA LYS A 126 -13.86 -7.04 9.09
C LYS A 126 -12.99 -8.29 9.16
N MET A 127 -11.82 -8.28 8.51
CA MET A 127 -10.86 -9.39 8.56
C MET A 127 -10.31 -9.57 9.97
N GLY A 128 -9.88 -8.49 10.63
CA GLY A 128 -9.42 -8.54 12.02
C GLY A 128 -10.50 -9.08 12.97
N SER A 129 -11.73 -8.61 12.82
CA SER A 129 -12.89 -9.12 13.59
C SER A 129 -13.17 -10.61 13.37
N SER A 130 -12.84 -11.15 12.20
CA SER A 130 -13.04 -12.57 11.88
C SER A 130 -11.98 -13.45 12.51
N LEU A 131 -10.74 -12.95 12.62
CA LEU A 131 -9.62 -13.65 13.25
C LEU A 131 -9.66 -13.63 14.79
N SER A 132 -10.43 -12.70 15.37
CA SER A 132 -10.61 -12.60 16.83
C SER A 132 -11.70 -13.52 17.39
N ARG A 133 -12.42 -14.26 16.55
CA ARG A 133 -13.50 -15.16 16.98
C ARG A 133 -13.03 -16.55 17.39
#